data_AF-A2A0D1-F1
#
_entry.id   AF-A2A0D1-F1
#
_cell.length_a   1.000
_cell.length_b   1.000
_cell.length_c   1.000
_cell.angle_alpha   90.00
_cell.angle_beta   90.00
_cell.angle_gamma   90.00
#
_symmetry.space_group_name_H-M   'P 1'
#
loop_
_entity.id
_entity.type
_entity.pdbx_description
1 polymer ?
#
loop_
_entity_poly.entity_id
_entity_poly.type
_entity_poly.pdbx_seq_one_letter_code
_entity_poly.pdbx_strand_id
1 'polypeptide(L)'
;MAKPSKKKTKRKNEYSFDSASYLKDITGVDLTEVDGFSENTIINILAETGIDMSHWKNAKHFTSWAGLAPRRKISGDKLLGHFKNMNNSRIHQAFKLAAWGLNNSKCHLGALYRNLSLRKGSGIAVQAVARKLATIFYNMMKYKTPYRGKTAEEYQEQNRKRKLKALERQARKMGLKLEKI
;
A
#
# COMPACT_ATOMS: atom_id res chain seq x y z
N MET A 1 -21.61 -15.68 2.36
CA MET A 1 -21.74 -14.98 3.66
C MET A 1 -20.95 -13.68 3.59
N ALA A 2 -21.62 -12.53 3.66
CA ALA A 2 -20.96 -11.23 3.72
C ALA A 2 -20.13 -11.14 5.01
N LYS A 3 -18.86 -10.72 4.93
CA LYS A 3 -18.03 -10.53 6.13
C LYS A 3 -18.71 -9.48 7.02
N PRO A 4 -18.79 -9.70 8.34
CA PRO A 4 -19.36 -8.72 9.26
C PRO A 4 -18.56 -7.41 9.15
N SER A 5 -19.27 -6.28 9.02
CA SER A 5 -18.62 -4.98 8.95
C SER A 5 -17.87 -4.73 10.26
N LYS A 6 -16.60 -4.35 10.16
CA LYS A 6 -15.79 -4.02 11.34
C LYS A 6 -16.44 -2.81 12.03
N LYS A 7 -16.89 -2.95 13.29
CA LYS A 7 -17.38 -1.81 14.09
C LYS A 7 -16.28 -0.76 14.19
N LYS A 8 -16.48 0.40 13.56
CA LYS A 8 -15.55 1.54 13.61
C LYS A 8 -15.81 2.31 14.91
N THR A 9 -14.76 2.58 15.68
CA THR A 9 -14.82 3.51 16.83
C THR A 9 -14.89 4.95 16.31
N LYS A 10 -15.79 5.76 16.86
CA LYS A 10 -16.00 7.16 16.45
C LYS A 10 -14.70 7.95 16.54
N ARG A 11 -14.33 8.64 15.46
CA ARG A 11 -13.08 9.42 15.39
C ARG A 11 -13.35 10.90 15.68
N LYS A 12 -12.37 11.61 16.23
CA LYS A 12 -12.51 13.05 16.56
C LYS A 12 -12.80 13.93 15.32
N ASN A 13 -12.30 13.53 14.15
CA ASN A 13 -12.40 14.28 12.89
C ASN A 13 -13.33 13.60 11.87
N GLU A 14 -14.35 12.90 12.35
CA GLU A 14 -15.35 12.24 11.51
C GLU A 14 -16.38 13.26 11.02
N TYR A 15 -16.82 13.15 9.77
CA TYR A 15 -17.86 14.03 9.23
C TYR A 15 -19.21 13.76 9.92
N SER A 16 -20.05 14.79 10.00
CA SER A 16 -21.40 14.66 10.57
C SER A 16 -22.36 13.86 9.69
N PHE A 17 -22.05 13.73 8.39
CA PHE A 17 -22.84 13.02 7.40
C PHE A 17 -22.15 11.74 6.94
N ASP A 18 -22.91 10.83 6.30
CA ASP A 18 -22.41 9.55 5.79
C ASP A 18 -21.53 9.71 4.54
N SER A 19 -20.31 10.20 4.76
CA SER A 19 -19.30 10.38 3.71
C SER A 19 -18.93 9.09 2.98
N ALA A 20 -19.07 7.92 3.61
CA ALA A 20 -18.68 6.64 3.01
C ALA A 20 -19.64 6.27 1.86
N SER A 21 -20.95 6.43 2.08
CA SER A 21 -21.95 6.17 1.04
C SER A 21 -21.78 7.11 -0.16
N TYR A 22 -21.62 8.42 0.07
CA TYR A 22 -21.37 9.38 -1.02
C TYR A 22 -20.10 9.07 -1.81
N LEU A 23 -19.01 8.67 -1.13
CA LEU A 23 -17.77 8.28 -1.81
C LEU A 23 -17.95 7.05 -2.69
N LYS A 24 -18.74 6.08 -2.23
CA LYS A 24 -19.07 4.89 -3.01
C LYS A 24 -19.88 5.24 -4.25
N ASP A 25 -20.84 6.16 -4.14
CA ASP A 25 -21.65 6.61 -5.27
C ASP A 25 -20.80 7.36 -6.31
N ILE A 26 -19.91 8.24 -5.86
CA ILE A 26 -19.03 9.02 -6.75
C ILE A 26 -18.00 8.12 -7.45
N THR A 27 -17.38 7.18 -6.72
CA THR A 27 -16.26 6.39 -7.24
C THR A 27 -16.70 5.07 -7.86
N GLY A 28 -17.92 4.60 -7.59
CA GLY A 28 -18.45 3.30 -7.99
C GLY A 28 -17.82 2.11 -7.25
N VAL A 29 -16.92 2.33 -6.28
CA VAL A 29 -16.23 1.29 -5.51
C VAL A 29 -16.10 1.73 -4.06
N ASP A 30 -16.28 0.79 -3.12
CA ASP A 30 -16.01 1.10 -1.72
C ASP A 30 -14.49 1.09 -1.44
N LEU A 31 -13.89 2.28 -1.45
CA LEU A 31 -12.48 2.49 -1.10
C LEU A 31 -12.21 2.34 0.41
N THR A 32 -13.24 2.39 1.25
CA THR A 32 -13.10 2.28 2.71
C THR A 32 -12.85 0.85 3.18
N GLU A 33 -13.06 -0.14 2.31
CA GLU A 33 -12.72 -1.55 2.55
C GLU A 33 -11.21 -1.78 2.72
N VAL A 34 -10.39 -0.91 2.12
CA VAL A 34 -8.94 -1.01 2.22
C VAL A 34 -8.50 -0.55 3.60
N ASP A 35 -7.90 -1.48 4.36
CA ASP A 35 -7.28 -1.14 5.63
C ASP A 35 -6.26 -0.01 5.43
N GLY A 36 -6.38 1.05 6.22
CA GLY A 36 -5.49 2.22 6.20
C GLY A 36 -6.09 3.46 5.52
N PHE A 37 -7.10 3.31 4.66
CA PHE A 37 -7.83 4.49 4.19
C PHE A 37 -8.84 4.97 5.22
N SER A 38 -8.82 6.28 5.47
CA SER A 38 -9.90 6.99 6.14
C SER A 38 -10.68 7.79 5.11
N GLU A 39 -11.91 8.13 5.43
CA GLU A 39 -12.82 8.93 4.61
C GLU A 39 -12.14 10.25 4.20
N ASN A 40 -11.54 10.95 5.17
CA ASN A 40 -10.80 12.20 4.94
C ASN A 40 -9.58 11.98 4.02
N THR A 41 -8.86 10.86 4.19
CA THR A 41 -7.72 10.54 3.32
C THR A 41 -8.17 10.29 1.89
N ILE A 42 -9.30 9.59 1.70
CA ILE A 42 -9.84 9.31 0.36
C ILE A 42 -10.27 10.61 -0.32
N ILE A 43 -11.00 11.48 0.39
CA ILE A 43 -11.41 12.80 -0.13
C ILE A 43 -10.19 13.62 -0.54
N ASN A 44 -9.15 13.69 0.29
CA ASN A 44 -7.92 14.41 -0.03
C ASN A 44 -7.20 13.84 -1.25
N ILE A 45 -7.24 12.52 -1.44
CA ILE A 45 -6.67 11.89 -2.64
C ILE A 45 -7.53 12.25 -3.86
N LEU A 46 -8.85 12.10 -3.77
CA LEU A 46 -9.77 12.38 -4.87
C LEU A 46 -9.75 13.85 -5.29
N ALA A 47 -9.58 14.78 -4.35
CA ALA A 47 -9.43 16.20 -4.63
C ALA A 47 -8.21 16.50 -5.51
N GLU A 48 -7.14 15.72 -5.39
CA GLU A 48 -5.90 15.89 -6.15
C GLU A 48 -5.89 15.05 -7.45
N THR A 49 -6.49 13.87 -7.45
CA THR A 49 -6.47 12.95 -8.60
C THR A 49 -7.62 13.14 -9.57
N GLY A 50 -8.77 13.61 -9.07
CA GLY A 50 -10.05 13.43 -9.73
C GLY A 50 -10.51 11.95 -9.74
N ILE A 51 -11.60 11.70 -10.47
CA ILE A 51 -12.22 10.38 -10.61
C ILE A 51 -11.58 9.59 -11.76
N ASP A 52 -11.07 10.29 -12.77
CA ASP A 52 -10.52 9.67 -13.97
C ASP A 52 -9.04 9.28 -13.81
N MET A 53 -8.78 7.97 -13.89
CA MET A 53 -7.43 7.38 -13.82
C MET A 53 -6.77 7.21 -15.21
N SER A 54 -7.44 7.61 -16.29
CA SER A 54 -6.93 7.49 -17.68
C SER A 54 -5.63 8.28 -17.91
N HIS A 55 -5.44 9.37 -17.17
CA HIS A 55 -4.24 10.22 -17.17
C HIS A 55 -2.93 9.46 -16.98
N TRP A 56 -2.97 8.31 -16.26
CA TRP A 56 -1.80 7.46 -16.07
C TRP A 56 -1.95 6.13 -16.79
N LYS A 57 -0.96 5.78 -17.62
CA LYS A 57 -0.93 4.50 -18.36
C LYS A 57 -1.00 3.27 -17.43
N ASN A 58 -0.29 3.32 -16.31
CA ASN A 58 -0.26 2.23 -15.33
C ASN A 58 -0.07 2.74 -13.89
N ALA A 59 -0.26 1.86 -12.91
CA ALA A 59 -0.08 2.18 -11.49
C ALA A 59 1.34 2.67 -11.15
N LYS A 60 2.37 2.24 -11.90
CA LYS A 60 3.75 2.72 -11.68
C LYS A 60 3.87 4.21 -12.02
N HIS A 61 3.21 4.69 -13.07
CA HIS A 61 3.16 6.12 -13.42
C HIS A 61 2.40 6.91 -12.34
N PHE A 62 1.25 6.41 -11.88
CA PHE A 62 0.50 7.02 -10.78
C PHE A 62 1.35 7.18 -9.51
N THR A 63 1.99 6.10 -9.06
CA THR A 63 2.87 6.14 -7.87
C THR A 63 4.12 6.99 -8.04
N SER A 64 4.60 7.17 -9.27
CA SER A 64 5.71 8.08 -9.58
C SER A 64 5.25 9.53 -9.49
N TRP A 65 4.10 9.85 -10.08
CA TRP A 65 3.48 11.18 -10.03
C TRP A 65 3.14 11.60 -8.59
N ALA A 66 2.57 10.70 -7.78
CA ALA A 66 2.32 10.93 -6.35
C ALA A 66 3.61 11.01 -5.49
N GLY A 67 4.80 10.91 -6.09
CA GLY A 67 6.09 11.01 -5.40
C GLY A 67 6.43 9.83 -4.48
N LEU A 68 5.70 8.72 -4.56
CA LEU A 68 5.89 7.54 -3.69
C LEU A 68 7.00 6.60 -4.19
N ALA A 69 7.25 6.58 -5.49
CA ALA A 69 8.31 5.76 -6.08
C ALA A 69 9.70 6.37 -5.83
N PRO A 70 10.72 5.58 -5.44
CA PRO A 70 12.06 6.13 -5.21
C PRO A 70 12.66 6.68 -6.51
N ARG A 71 13.29 7.85 -6.45
CA ARG A 71 13.95 8.48 -7.59
C ARG A 71 15.37 7.95 -7.75
N ARG A 72 15.73 7.65 -9.00
CA ARG A 72 17.12 7.33 -9.40
C ARG A 72 17.86 8.65 -9.68
N LYS A 73 19.06 8.82 -9.13
CA LYS A 73 19.96 9.92 -9.49
C LYS A 73 20.93 9.39 -10.53
N ILE A 74 20.86 9.93 -11.74
CA ILE A 74 21.71 9.56 -12.87
C ILE A 74 22.49 10.82 -13.27
N SER A 75 23.80 10.68 -13.47
CA SER A 75 24.67 11.73 -14.02
C SER A 75 25.61 11.09 -15.03
N GLY A 76 25.67 11.62 -16.26
CA GLY A 76 26.51 11.08 -17.34
C GLY A 76 26.38 9.57 -17.49
N ASP A 77 25.16 9.06 -17.58
CA ASP A 77 24.80 7.64 -17.66
C ASP A 77 25.17 6.72 -16.48
N LYS A 78 25.80 7.26 -15.43
CA LYS A 78 26.09 6.50 -14.21
C LYS A 78 25.00 6.68 -13.17
N LEU A 79 24.54 5.57 -12.59
CA LEU A 79 23.63 5.57 -11.45
C LEU A 79 24.39 5.96 -10.18
N LEU A 80 24.16 7.18 -9.68
CA LEU A 80 24.75 7.69 -8.44
C LEU A 80 24.04 7.18 -7.19
N GLY A 81 22.83 6.61 -7.34
CA GLY A 81 22.08 5.97 -6.25
C GLY A 81 20.59 6.29 -6.26
N HIS A 82 19.95 5.99 -5.13
CA HIS A 82 18.52 6.22 -4.90
C HIS A 82 18.32 7.27 -3.81
N PHE A 83 17.65 8.36 -4.13
CA PHE A 83 17.34 9.42 -3.16
C PHE A 83 15.91 9.30 -2.65
N LYS A 84 15.71 9.71 -1.40
CA LYS A 84 14.38 9.93 -0.84
C LYS A 84 13.74 11.09 -1.60
N ASN A 85 12.56 10.88 -2.16
CA ASN A 85 11.78 11.97 -2.73
C ASN A 85 11.33 12.89 -1.58
N MET A 86 11.81 14.13 -1.57
CA MET A 86 11.28 15.18 -0.72
C MET A 86 10.09 15.83 -1.43
N ASN A 87 9.00 15.07 -1.58
CA ASN A 87 7.76 15.60 -2.15
C ASN A 87 6.82 16.02 -1.02
N ASN A 88 6.41 17.29 -1.02
CA ASN A 88 5.51 17.88 -0.03
C ASN A 88 4.04 17.91 -0.49
N SER A 89 3.70 17.32 -1.63
CA SER A 89 2.32 17.27 -2.14
C SER A 89 1.33 16.65 -1.13
N ARG A 90 0.09 17.16 -1.12
CA ARG A 90 -0.97 16.68 -0.22
C ARG A 90 -1.25 15.20 -0.42
N ILE A 91 -1.26 14.73 -1.68
CA ILE A 91 -1.44 13.32 -2.01
C ILE A 91 -0.33 12.43 -1.42
N HIS A 92 0.92 12.87 -1.48
CA HIS A 92 2.05 12.14 -0.92
C HIS A 92 1.89 11.97 0.60
N GLN A 93 1.50 13.06 1.28
CA GLN A 93 1.25 13.05 2.72
C GLN A 93 0.04 12.17 3.08
N ALA A 94 -1.04 12.25 2.31
CA ALA A 94 -2.26 11.46 2.50
C ALA A 94 -1.98 9.95 2.47
N PHE A 95 -1.24 9.47 1.46
CA PHE A 95 -0.85 8.05 1.38
C PHE A 95 0.10 7.63 2.52
N LYS A 96 0.99 8.52 2.96
CA LYS A 96 1.88 8.23 4.09
C LYS A 96 1.13 8.17 5.41
N LEU A 97 0.14 9.05 5.63
CA LEU A 97 -0.72 9.04 6.79
C LEU A 97 -1.51 7.72 6.86
N ALA A 98 -2.12 7.29 5.74
CA ALA A 98 -2.79 6.01 5.62
C ALA A 98 -1.85 4.83 5.93
N ALA A 99 -0.63 4.86 5.39
CA ALA A 99 0.37 3.83 5.64
C ALA A 99 0.83 3.80 7.10
N TRP A 100 0.94 4.95 7.76
CA TRP A 100 1.35 5.02 9.16
C TRP A 100 0.27 4.48 10.10
N GLY A 101 -1.02 4.75 9.82
CA GLY A 101 -2.15 4.21 10.58
C GLY A 101 -2.25 2.68 10.56
N LEU A 102 -1.55 2.01 9.63
CA LEU A 102 -1.52 0.56 9.50
C LEU A 102 -0.57 -0.16 10.46
N ASN A 103 0.22 0.57 11.25
CA ASN A 103 1.25 -0.02 12.11
C ASN A 103 0.69 -1.12 13.05
N ASN A 104 -0.45 -0.82 13.69
CA ASN A 104 -1.10 -1.72 14.65
C ASN A 104 -2.18 -2.62 14.01
N SER A 105 -2.47 -2.47 12.71
CA SER A 105 -3.54 -3.22 12.06
C SER A 105 -3.18 -4.70 11.87
N LYS A 106 -4.14 -5.58 12.13
CA LYS A 106 -4.03 -7.05 11.92
C LYS A 106 -4.34 -7.47 10.47
N CYS A 107 -3.94 -6.65 9.49
CA CYS A 107 -4.10 -6.93 8.07
C CYS A 107 -2.74 -7.28 7.42
N HIS A 108 -2.76 -7.79 6.18
CA HIS A 108 -1.51 -8.10 5.48
C HIS A 108 -0.62 -6.86 5.25
N LEU A 109 -1.20 -5.66 5.11
CA LEU A 109 -0.44 -4.43 4.89
C LEU A 109 0.28 -4.00 6.18
N GLY A 110 -0.37 -4.14 7.34
CA GLY A 110 0.26 -3.95 8.65
C GLY A 110 1.36 -4.96 8.92
N ALA A 111 1.15 -6.24 8.56
CA ALA A 111 2.19 -7.26 8.64
C ALA A 111 3.39 -6.95 7.73
N LEU A 112 3.15 -6.42 6.52
CA LEU A 112 4.20 -5.94 5.63
C LEU A 112 4.97 -4.76 6.26
N TYR A 113 4.25 -3.79 6.83
CA TYR A 113 4.84 -2.63 7.51
C TYR A 113 5.80 -3.08 8.61
N ARG A 114 5.33 -3.91 9.55
CA ARG A 114 6.11 -4.38 10.70
C ARG A 114 7.39 -5.11 10.26
N ASN A 115 7.26 -6.05 9.33
CA ASN A 115 8.41 -6.80 8.80
C ASN A 115 9.45 -5.90 8.11
N LEU A 116 8.98 -4.87 7.40
CA LEU A 116 9.87 -3.96 6.69
C LEU A 116 10.52 -2.95 7.65
N SER A 117 9.78 -2.49 8.66
CA SER A 117 10.27 -1.59 9.70
C SER A 117 11.38 -2.23 10.51
N LEU A 118 11.23 -3.51 10.89
CA LEU A 118 12.26 -4.26 11.60
C LEU A 118 13.56 -4.40 10.79
N ARG A 119 13.48 -4.52 9.46
CA ARG A 119 14.65 -4.77 8.61
C ARG A 119 15.32 -3.51 8.05
N LYS A 120 14.54 -2.47 7.76
CA LYS A 120 14.99 -1.27 7.03
C LYS A 120 14.67 0.05 7.74
N GLY A 121 13.99 0.00 8.87
CA GLY A 121 13.52 1.18 9.60
C GLY A 121 12.14 1.67 9.16
N SER A 122 11.49 2.39 10.08
CA SER A 122 10.10 2.85 9.96
C SER A 122 9.87 3.76 8.74
N GLY A 123 10.77 4.70 8.47
CA GLY A 123 10.60 5.65 7.36
C GLY A 123 10.52 4.97 5.99
N ILE A 124 11.37 3.98 5.75
CA ILE A 124 11.35 3.17 4.51
C ILE A 124 10.09 2.30 4.47
N ALA A 125 9.68 1.76 5.61
CA ALA A 125 8.47 0.96 5.71
C ALA A 125 7.21 1.75 5.36
N VAL A 126 7.05 2.96 5.90
CA VAL A 126 5.93 3.85 5.57
C VAL A 126 5.88 4.11 4.07
N GLN A 127 7.01 4.47 3.45
CA GLN A 127 7.04 4.79 2.02
C GLN A 127 6.70 3.59 1.13
N ALA A 128 7.21 2.40 1.46
CA ALA A 128 6.90 1.19 0.71
C ALA A 128 5.42 0.77 0.82
N VAL A 129 4.83 0.90 2.02
CA VAL A 129 3.42 0.59 2.25
C VAL A 129 2.52 1.64 1.58
N ALA A 130 2.87 2.93 1.65
CA ALA A 130 2.17 4.00 0.94
C ALA A 130 2.17 3.76 -0.57
N ARG A 131 3.30 3.36 -1.16
CA ARG A 131 3.36 2.96 -2.57
C ARG A 131 2.44 1.79 -2.90
N LYS A 132 2.35 0.80 -2.01
CA LYS A 132 1.47 -0.36 -2.19
C LYS A 132 0.00 0.03 -2.10
N LEU A 133 -0.36 0.92 -1.16
CA LEU A 133 -1.70 1.51 -1.06
C LEU A 133 -2.08 2.28 -2.32
N ALA A 134 -1.19 3.12 -2.83
CA ALA A 134 -1.44 3.87 -4.07
C ALA A 134 -1.62 2.96 -5.30
N THR A 135 -0.92 1.82 -5.33
CA THR A 135 -1.14 0.80 -6.38
C THR A 135 -2.51 0.14 -6.26
N ILE A 136 -2.95 -0.17 -5.04
CA ILE A 136 -4.28 -0.71 -4.76
C ILE A 136 -5.36 0.30 -5.18
N PHE A 137 -5.23 1.55 -4.73
CA PHE A 137 -6.13 2.64 -5.08
C PHE A 137 -6.31 2.80 -6.59
N TYR A 138 -5.21 2.90 -7.33
CA TYR A 138 -5.26 3.04 -8.80
C TYR A 138 -5.97 1.86 -9.47
N ASN A 139 -5.67 0.62 -9.04
CA ASN A 139 -6.29 -0.56 -9.63
C ASN A 139 -7.78 -0.65 -9.30
N MET A 140 -8.19 -0.31 -8.07
CA MET A 140 -9.60 -0.26 -7.68
C MET A 140 -10.35 0.80 -8.49
N MET A 141 -9.77 1.99 -8.64
CA MET A 141 -10.40 3.07 -9.40
C MET A 141 -10.49 2.77 -10.90
N LYS A 142 -9.44 2.18 -11.50
CA LYS A 142 -9.38 1.88 -12.93
C LYS A 142 -10.24 0.69 -13.34
N TYR A 143 -10.19 -0.40 -12.58
CA TYR A 143 -10.89 -1.65 -12.93
C TYR A 143 -12.23 -1.81 -12.23
N LYS A 144 -12.60 -0.88 -11.35
CA LYS A 144 -13.81 -0.94 -10.51
C LYS A 144 -13.94 -2.25 -9.72
N THR A 145 -12.81 -2.86 -9.36
CA THR A 145 -12.78 -4.14 -8.64
C THR A 145 -12.77 -3.91 -7.13
N PRO A 146 -13.58 -4.64 -6.35
CA PRO A 146 -13.59 -4.54 -4.89
C PRO A 146 -12.29 -5.03 -4.27
N TYR A 147 -11.98 -4.54 -3.07
CA TYR A 147 -10.72 -4.87 -2.41
C TYR A 147 -10.80 -6.23 -1.70
N ARG A 148 -10.06 -7.22 -2.23
CA ARG A 148 -9.90 -8.51 -1.56
C ARG A 148 -8.65 -8.50 -0.67
N GLY A 149 -8.82 -8.00 0.55
CA GLY A 149 -7.78 -8.00 1.58
C GLY A 149 -7.45 -9.42 2.04
N LYS A 150 -6.15 -9.76 1.99
CA LYS A 150 -5.57 -10.96 2.64
C LYS A 150 -5.40 -10.77 4.14
N THR A 151 -5.48 -11.86 4.89
CA THR A 151 -5.19 -11.84 6.33
C THR A 151 -3.68 -11.73 6.59
N ALA A 152 -3.30 -11.28 7.79
CA ALA A 152 -1.90 -11.22 8.19
C ALA A 152 -1.21 -12.60 8.15
N GLU A 153 -1.93 -13.66 8.56
CA GLU A 153 -1.46 -15.05 8.55
C GLU A 153 -1.18 -15.55 7.14
N GLU A 154 -2.14 -15.40 6.21
CA GLU A 154 -1.95 -15.77 4.80
C GLU A 154 -0.72 -15.08 4.17
N TYR A 155 -0.46 -13.83 4.56
CA TYR A 155 0.73 -13.11 4.12
C TYR A 155 2.01 -13.69 4.71
N GLN A 156 2.02 -14.01 6.02
CA GLN A 156 3.15 -14.65 6.67
C GLN A 156 3.46 -16.03 6.08
N GLU A 157 2.44 -16.84 5.79
CA GLU A 157 2.60 -18.14 5.12
C GLU A 157 3.21 -17.99 3.72
N GLN A 158 2.70 -17.05 2.91
CA GLN A 158 3.28 -16.76 1.60
C GLN A 158 4.74 -16.32 1.72
N ASN A 159 5.06 -15.52 2.74
CA ASN A 159 6.43 -15.09 2.99
C ASN A 159 7.33 -16.26 3.43
N ARG A 160 6.82 -17.18 4.26
CA ARG A 160 7.51 -18.41 4.66
C ARG A 160 7.78 -19.32 3.45
N LYS A 161 6.77 -19.54 2.60
CA LYS A 161 6.92 -20.30 1.34
C LYS A 161 7.98 -19.69 0.42
N ARG A 162 8.03 -18.35 0.30
CA ARG A 162 9.08 -17.66 -0.48
C ARG A 162 10.47 -17.84 0.13
N LYS A 163 10.59 -17.76 1.46
CA LYS A 163 11.86 -18.02 2.16
C LYS A 163 12.35 -19.45 1.92
N LEU A 164 11.48 -20.44 2.05
CA LEU A 164 11.83 -21.84 1.77
C LEU A 164 12.32 -22.03 0.34
N LYS A 165 11.60 -21.49 -0.65
CA LYS A 165 12.05 -21.53 -2.06
C LYS A 165 13.39 -20.81 -2.29
N ALA A 166 13.65 -19.73 -1.55
CA ALA A 166 14.93 -19.02 -1.64
C ALA A 166 16.07 -19.85 -1.04
N LEU A 167 15.84 -20.48 0.11
CA LEU A 167 16.80 -21.38 0.76
C LEU A 167 17.09 -22.60 -0.10
N GLU A 168 16.06 -23.22 -0.68
CA GLU A 168 16.22 -24.34 -1.60
C GLU A 168 17.10 -23.96 -2.82
N ARG A 169 16.86 -22.78 -3.40
CA ARG A 169 17.71 -22.25 -4.49
C ARG A 169 19.14 -21.99 -4.04
N GLN A 170 19.36 -21.56 -2.81
CA GLN A 170 20.70 -21.32 -2.26
C GLN A 170 21.42 -22.64 -1.97
N ALA A 171 20.75 -23.61 -1.35
CA ALA A 171 21.28 -24.95 -1.10
C ALA A 171 21.70 -25.62 -2.41
N ARG A 172 20.84 -25.58 -3.44
CA ARG A 172 21.16 -26.12 -4.77
C ARG A 172 22.38 -25.47 -5.41
N LYS A 173 22.60 -24.16 -5.22
CA LYS A 173 23.81 -23.47 -5.71
C LYS A 173 25.08 -23.93 -5.01
N MET A 174 24.97 -24.43 -3.78
CA MET A 174 26.07 -24.95 -2.97
C MET A 174 26.22 -26.47 -3.08
N GLY A 175 25.42 -27.14 -3.93
CA GLY A 175 25.42 -28.60 -4.05
C GLY A 175 24.74 -29.34 -2.89
N LEU A 176 24.00 -28.63 -2.03
CA LEU A 176 23.31 -29.18 -0.87
C LEU A 176 21.82 -29.42 -1.16
N LYS A 177 21.24 -30.46 -0.55
CA LYS A 177 19.79 -30.74 -0.59
C LYS A 177 19.16 -30.40 0.76
N LEU A 178 18.02 -29.71 0.71
CA LEU A 178 17.33 -29.24 1.90
C LEU A 178 16.33 -30.32 2.35
N GLU A 179 16.65 -31.00 3.46
CA GLU A 179 15.74 -31.96 4.09
C GLU A 179 15.05 -31.32 5.29
N LYS A 180 13.77 -31.68 5.48
CA LYS A 180 12.97 -31.17 6.59
C LYS A 180 13.20 -32.09 7.79
N ILE A 181 13.77 -31.52 8.84
CA ILE A 181 13.89 -32.15 10.16
C ILE A 181 12.51 -32.21 10.82
#